data_AF-A0A940ID13-F1
#
_entry.id   AF-A0A940ID13-F1
#
_cell.length_a   1.000
_cell.length_b   1.000
_cell.length_c   1.000
_cell.angle_alpha   90.00
_cell.angle_beta   90.00
_cell.angle_gamma   90.00
#
_symmetry.space_group_name_H-M   'P 1'
#
loop_
_entity.id
_entity.type
_entity.pdbx_description
1 polymer ?
#
loop_
_entity_poly.entity_id
_entity_poly.type
_entity_poly.pdbx_seq_one_letter_code
_entity_poly.pdbx_strand_id
1 'polypeptide(L)'
;MISSKLAATLLYAYPALPNLISCYKKKLKYLYSFECNSREIAANVIYARIFRAGDVLENLVALRNAVTSALGFLSKEQREVVEGVYFKGVNKDKLSERLGVTRSLLRSRKNTALNKLRAYIEILGFTEQKVIEVFDDEPLFIDCAEKVAEAYALSRNFKSGGSGNE
;
A
#
# COMPACT_ATOMS: atom_id res chain seq x y z
N MET A 1 -2.92 3.87 -20.90
CA MET A 1 -2.86 2.45 -20.48
C MET A 1 -2.22 2.40 -19.11
N ILE A 2 -3.01 2.11 -18.07
CA ILE A 2 -2.55 2.06 -16.68
C ILE A 2 -1.73 0.78 -16.47
N SER A 3 -0.52 0.92 -15.93
CA SER A 3 0.49 -0.15 -15.88
C SER A 3 0.20 -1.15 -14.75
N SER A 4 0.53 -2.44 -14.97
CA SER A 4 0.60 -3.47 -13.89
C SER A 4 1.48 -3.06 -12.69
N LYS A 5 2.30 -2.01 -12.86
CA LYS A 5 3.03 -1.32 -11.81
C LYS A 5 2.12 -0.73 -10.72
N LEU A 6 0.96 -0.14 -11.06
CA LEU A 6 0.06 0.48 -10.07
C LEU A 6 -0.41 -0.51 -9.00
N ALA A 7 -0.96 -1.65 -9.44
CA ALA A 7 -1.43 -2.70 -8.54
C ALA A 7 -0.29 -3.26 -7.66
N ALA A 8 0.91 -3.41 -8.23
CA ALA A 8 2.08 -3.83 -7.47
C ALA A 8 2.50 -2.79 -6.42
N THR A 9 2.55 -1.51 -6.78
CA THR A 9 2.87 -0.40 -5.87
C THR A 9 1.86 -0.35 -4.71
N LEU A 10 0.57 -0.45 -5.00
CA LEU A 10 -0.47 -0.47 -3.98
C LEU A 10 -0.33 -1.66 -3.02
N LEU A 11 -0.01 -2.85 -3.53
CA LEU A 11 0.22 -4.03 -2.70
C LEU A 11 1.46 -3.89 -1.80
N TYR A 12 2.50 -3.18 -2.26
CA TYR A 12 3.66 -2.88 -1.43
C TYR A 12 3.38 -1.83 -0.36
N ALA A 13 2.59 -0.80 -0.68
CA ALA A 13 2.19 0.24 0.27
C ALA A 13 1.13 -0.25 1.28
N TYR A 14 0.34 -1.26 0.92
CA TYR A 14 -0.80 -1.74 1.70
C TYR A 14 -0.49 -2.07 3.17
N PRO A 15 0.61 -2.76 3.52
CA PRO A 15 0.98 -3.02 4.91
C PRO A 15 1.26 -1.75 5.73
N ALA A 16 1.67 -0.64 5.09
CA ALA A 16 1.93 0.63 5.75
C ALA A 16 0.67 1.49 5.95
N LEU A 17 -0.40 1.24 5.19
CA LEU A 17 -1.64 2.04 5.25
C LEU A 17 -2.25 2.14 6.67
N PRO A 18 -2.34 1.07 7.49
CA PRO A 18 -2.87 1.19 8.85
C PRO A 18 -2.07 2.17 9.73
N ASN A 19 -0.75 2.19 9.57
CA ASN A 19 0.13 3.09 10.32
C ASN A 19 -0.07 4.54 9.86
N LEU A 20 -0.13 4.77 8.55
CA LEU A 20 -0.39 6.10 7.99
C LEU A 20 -1.76 6.65 8.44
N ILE A 21 -2.81 5.84 8.38
CA ILE A 21 -4.14 6.17 8.90
C ILE A 21 -4.07 6.57 10.38
N SER A 22 -3.32 5.81 11.19
CA SER A 22 -3.12 6.12 12.62
C SER A 22 -2.40 7.44 12.84
N CYS A 23 -1.35 7.73 12.06
CA CYS A 23 -0.61 8.98 12.10
C CYS A 23 -1.51 10.19 11.77
N TYR A 24 -2.31 10.11 10.70
CA TYR A 24 -3.20 11.20 10.32
C TYR A 24 -4.34 11.41 11.33
N LYS A 25 -4.87 10.34 11.94
CA LYS A 25 -5.80 10.46 13.08
C LYS A 25 -5.19 11.23 14.25
N LYS A 26 -3.94 10.94 14.61
CA LYS A 26 -3.22 11.67 15.67
C LYS A 26 -2.97 13.13 15.28
N LYS A 27 -2.55 13.38 14.04
CA LYS A 27 -2.31 14.73 13.50
C LYS A 27 -3.58 15.58 13.54
N LEU A 28 -4.73 15.04 13.13
CA LEU A 28 -6.02 15.72 13.24
C LEU A 28 -6.37 16.05 14.69
N LYS A 29 -6.24 15.08 15.61
CA LYS A 29 -6.49 15.31 17.04
C LYS A 29 -5.62 16.46 17.59
N TYR A 30 -4.35 16.51 17.19
CA TYR A 30 -3.44 17.59 17.58
C TYR A 30 -3.88 18.94 17.01
N LEU A 31 -4.19 19.02 15.71
CA LEU A 31 -4.62 20.26 15.05
C LEU A 31 -5.90 20.82 15.68
N TYR A 32 -6.90 19.97 15.96
CA TYR A 32 -8.11 20.39 16.66
C TYR A 32 -7.84 20.88 18.09
N SER A 33 -6.86 20.29 18.80
CA SER A 33 -6.49 20.78 20.14
C SER A 33 -5.73 22.11 20.11
N PHE A 34 -5.06 22.43 19.00
CA PHE A 34 -4.30 23.66 18.81
C PHE A 34 -5.22 24.87 18.56
N GLU A 35 -6.37 24.66 17.88
CA GLU A 35 -7.41 25.69 17.69
C GLU A 35 -7.93 26.28 19.01
N CYS A 36 -7.93 25.51 20.10
CA CYS A 36 -8.38 26.01 21.41
C CYS A 36 -7.44 27.07 22.03
N ASN A 37 -6.21 27.24 21.52
CA ASN A 37 -5.18 28.03 22.20
C ASN A 37 -4.65 29.25 21.44
N SER A 38 -4.97 29.45 20.15
CA SER A 38 -4.40 30.57 19.37
C SER A 38 -5.41 31.69 19.09
N ARG A 39 -5.19 32.88 19.66
CA ARG A 39 -5.91 34.11 19.32
C ARG A 39 -5.50 34.64 17.92
N GLU A 40 -6.50 34.75 17.05
CA GLU A 40 -6.65 35.59 15.84
C GLU A 40 -5.64 35.54 14.68
N ILE A 41 -4.41 35.04 14.83
CA ILE A 41 -3.53 34.86 13.67
C ILE A 41 -3.55 33.39 13.24
N ALA A 42 -4.15 33.17 12.06
CA ALA A 42 -4.08 31.95 11.25
C ALA A 42 -5.15 30.86 11.46
N ALA A 43 -6.34 31.18 11.99
CA ALA A 43 -7.49 30.26 11.99
C ALA A 43 -7.72 29.66 10.58
N ASN A 44 -7.68 30.48 9.53
CA ASN A 44 -7.82 30.04 8.14
C ASN A 44 -6.73 29.03 7.72
N VAL A 45 -5.50 29.19 8.20
CA VAL A 45 -4.39 28.28 7.89
C VAL A 45 -4.54 26.97 8.68
N ILE A 46 -5.00 27.04 9.93
CA ILE A 46 -5.26 25.86 10.75
C ILE A 46 -6.44 25.07 10.16
N TYR A 47 -7.55 25.73 9.80
CA TYR A 47 -8.67 25.11 9.08
C TYR A 47 -8.21 24.44 7.79
N ALA A 48 -7.43 25.14 6.94
CA ALA A 48 -6.91 24.54 5.71
C ALA A 48 -6.06 23.28 5.98
N ARG A 49 -5.27 23.26 7.06
CA ARG A 49 -4.49 22.08 7.48
C ARG A 49 -5.36 20.96 8.00
N ILE A 50 -6.42 21.26 8.74
CA ILE A 50 -7.40 20.29 9.25
C ILE A 50 -8.14 19.66 8.06
N PHE A 51 -8.70 20.46 7.15
CA PHE A 51 -9.38 19.97 5.96
C PHE A 51 -8.47 19.07 5.12
N ARG A 52 -7.25 19.54 4.79
CA ARG A 52 -6.29 18.73 4.03
C ARG A 52 -5.92 17.42 4.73
N ALA A 53 -5.71 17.45 6.05
CA ALA A 53 -5.42 16.22 6.80
C ALA A 53 -6.63 15.26 6.88
N GLY A 54 -7.86 15.81 6.90
CA GLY A 54 -9.11 15.06 6.82
C GLY A 54 -9.25 14.34 5.48
N ASP A 55 -9.07 15.07 4.38
CA ASP A 55 -9.16 14.52 3.02
C ASP A 55 -8.14 13.39 2.80
N VAL A 56 -6.88 13.59 3.23
CA VAL A 56 -5.86 12.54 3.13
C VAL A 56 -6.24 11.31 3.96
N LEU A 57 -6.76 11.50 5.17
CA LEU A 57 -7.19 10.38 6.01
C LEU A 57 -8.33 9.59 5.36
N GLU A 58 -9.35 10.28 4.85
CA GLU A 58 -10.50 9.66 4.19
C GLU A 58 -10.05 8.85 2.97
N ASN A 59 -9.19 9.44 2.15
CA ASN A 59 -8.63 8.80 0.98
C ASN A 59 -7.78 7.56 1.31
N LEU A 60 -6.95 7.62 2.35
CA LEU A 60 -6.16 6.47 2.80
C LEU A 60 -7.05 5.31 3.29
N VAL A 61 -8.12 5.63 4.02
CA VAL A 61 -9.10 4.64 4.48
C VAL A 61 -9.84 4.03 3.29
N ALA A 62 -10.30 4.85 2.36
CA ALA A 62 -10.98 4.40 1.15
C ALA A 62 -10.07 3.52 0.28
N LEU A 63 -8.79 3.88 0.12
CA LEU A 63 -7.81 3.09 -0.61
C LEU A 63 -7.58 1.72 0.05
N ARG A 64 -7.40 1.70 1.37
CA ARG A 64 -7.26 0.45 2.13
C ARG A 64 -8.47 -0.45 1.94
N ASN A 65 -9.68 0.10 2.03
CA ASN A 65 -10.91 -0.66 1.84
C ASN A 65 -11.01 -1.20 0.41
N ALA A 66 -10.66 -0.38 -0.60
CA ALA A 66 -10.67 -0.80 -2.00
C ALA A 66 -9.72 -1.97 -2.25
N VAL A 67 -8.47 -1.90 -1.75
CA VAL A 67 -7.50 -3.00 -1.89
C VAL A 67 -7.97 -4.25 -1.15
N THR A 68 -8.54 -4.11 0.05
CA THR A 68 -9.08 -5.23 0.83
C THR A 68 -10.20 -5.95 0.08
N SER A 69 -11.16 -5.19 -0.44
CA SER A 69 -12.28 -5.73 -1.22
C SER A 69 -11.80 -6.36 -2.53
N ALA A 70 -10.87 -5.73 -3.24
CA ALA A 70 -10.28 -6.27 -4.47
C ALA A 70 -9.57 -7.61 -4.25
N LEU A 71 -8.84 -7.77 -3.14
CA LEU A 71 -8.25 -9.05 -2.73
C LEU A 71 -9.34 -10.10 -2.45
N GLY A 72 -10.46 -9.67 -1.86
CA GLY A 72 -11.66 -10.48 -1.63
C GLY A 72 -12.27 -11.07 -2.91
N PHE A 73 -12.19 -10.36 -4.03
CA PHE A 73 -12.70 -10.82 -5.33
C PHE A 73 -11.76 -11.75 -6.09
N LEU A 74 -10.48 -11.84 -5.70
CA LEU A 74 -9.56 -12.82 -6.29
C LEU A 74 -9.93 -14.25 -5.88
N SER A 75 -9.70 -15.21 -6.78
CA SER A 75 -9.82 -16.63 -6.43
C SER A 75 -8.79 -17.02 -5.37
N LYS A 76 -9.04 -18.14 -4.66
CA LYS A 76 -8.13 -18.63 -3.61
C LYS A 76 -6.69 -18.78 -4.11
N GLU A 77 -6.48 -19.40 -5.27
CA GLU A 77 -5.14 -19.54 -5.86
C GLU A 77 -4.50 -18.19 -6.19
N GLN A 78 -5.26 -17.25 -6.77
CA GLN A 78 -4.76 -15.93 -7.14
C GLN A 78 -4.36 -15.14 -5.90
N ARG A 79 -5.16 -15.23 -4.84
CA ARG A 79 -4.88 -14.61 -3.56
C ARG A 79 -3.64 -15.23 -2.92
N GLU A 80 -3.49 -16.55 -2.94
CA GLU A 80 -2.30 -17.20 -2.38
C GLU A 80 -1.00 -16.80 -3.09
N VAL A 81 -1.05 -16.63 -4.42
CA VAL A 81 0.08 -16.10 -5.19
C VAL A 81 0.40 -14.64 -4.81
N VAL A 82 -0.61 -13.78 -4.72
CA VAL A 82 -0.42 -12.36 -4.36
C VAL A 82 0.09 -12.24 -2.93
N GLU A 83 -0.52 -12.93 -1.98
CA GLU A 83 -0.10 -12.89 -0.58
C GLU A 83 1.29 -13.46 -0.38
N GLY A 84 1.62 -14.56 -1.05
CA GLY A 84 2.95 -15.16 -1.01
C GLY A 84 4.03 -14.17 -1.43
N VAL A 85 3.78 -13.43 -2.51
CA VAL A 85 4.75 -12.48 -3.09
C VAL A 85 4.84 -11.17 -2.29
N TYR A 86 3.71 -10.58 -1.91
CA TYR A 86 3.67 -9.19 -1.44
C TYR A 86 3.51 -9.04 0.08
N PHE A 87 2.96 -10.04 0.78
CA PHE A 87 2.73 -9.94 2.23
C PHE A 87 3.60 -10.90 3.05
N LYS A 88 3.85 -12.10 2.53
CA LYS A 88 4.61 -13.15 3.24
C LYS A 88 6.09 -13.14 2.88
N GLY A 89 6.52 -12.31 1.92
CA GLY A 89 7.91 -12.21 1.48
C GLY A 89 8.50 -13.53 0.96
N VAL A 90 7.66 -14.47 0.54
CA VAL A 90 8.11 -15.80 0.12
C VAL A 90 8.86 -15.66 -1.19
N ASN A 91 10.08 -16.19 -1.25
CA ASN A 91 10.83 -16.25 -2.49
C ASN A 91 9.98 -16.97 -3.56
N LYS A 92 9.98 -16.45 -4.79
CA LYS A 92 9.26 -17.01 -5.94
C LYS A 92 9.56 -18.49 -6.15
N ASP A 93 10.76 -18.93 -5.80
CA ASP A 93 11.21 -20.32 -5.96
C ASP A 93 10.49 -21.23 -4.96
N LYS A 94 10.56 -20.89 -3.67
CA LYS A 94 9.81 -21.56 -2.59
C LYS A 94 8.30 -21.51 -2.83
N LEU A 95 7.78 -20.40 -3.36
CA LEU A 95 6.37 -20.26 -3.69
C LEU A 95 5.97 -21.16 -4.86
N SER A 96 6.82 -21.30 -5.88
CA SER A 96 6.58 -22.19 -7.03
C SER A 96 6.59 -23.67 -6.62
N GLU A 97 7.53 -24.06 -5.77
CA GLU A 97 7.60 -25.41 -5.18
C GLU A 97 6.37 -25.72 -4.34
N ARG A 98 6.01 -24.81 -3.41
CA ARG A 98 4.84 -24.98 -2.54
C ARG A 98 3.54 -25.13 -3.32
N LEU A 99 3.40 -24.40 -4.43
CA LEU A 99 2.21 -24.44 -5.29
C LEU A 99 2.27 -25.56 -6.33
N GLY A 100 3.37 -26.31 -6.42
CA GLY A 100 3.54 -27.38 -7.41
C GLY A 100 3.53 -26.88 -8.86
N VAL A 101 3.95 -25.64 -9.12
CA VAL A 101 3.93 -25.01 -10.44
C VAL A 101 5.32 -24.57 -10.88
N THR A 102 5.53 -24.49 -12.20
CA THR A 102 6.77 -23.91 -12.74
C THR A 102 6.84 -22.41 -12.46
N ARG A 103 8.06 -21.84 -12.42
CA ARG A 103 8.26 -20.38 -12.25
C ARG A 103 7.57 -19.56 -13.36
N SER A 104 7.55 -20.08 -14.58
CA SER A 104 6.86 -19.45 -15.71
C SER A 104 5.36 -19.36 -15.46
N LEU A 105 4.75 -20.47 -15.02
CA LEU A 105 3.34 -20.52 -14.69
C LEU A 105 3.00 -19.63 -13.48
N LEU A 106 3.86 -19.62 -12.44
CA LEU A 106 3.71 -18.72 -11.30
C LEU A 106 3.71 -17.24 -11.74
N ARG A 107 4.63 -16.85 -12.63
CA ARG A 107 4.70 -15.49 -13.19
C ARG A 107 3.43 -15.14 -13.95
N SER A 108 2.92 -16.05 -14.78
CA SER A 108 1.67 -15.88 -15.52
C SER A 108 0.49 -15.70 -14.57
N ARG A 109 0.32 -16.60 -13.59
CA ARG A 109 -0.73 -16.53 -12.56
C ARG A 109 -0.68 -15.21 -11.78
N LYS A 110 0.52 -14.77 -11.38
CA LYS A 110 0.74 -13.49 -10.70
C LYS A 110 0.28 -12.32 -11.56
N ASN A 111 0.68 -12.25 -12.82
CA ASN A 111 0.31 -11.16 -13.72
C ASN A 111 -1.21 -11.12 -13.94
N THR A 112 -1.85 -12.27 -14.12
CA THR A 112 -3.32 -12.36 -14.22
C THR A 112 -4.01 -11.89 -12.95
N ALA A 113 -3.50 -12.27 -11.77
CA ALA A 113 -4.04 -11.81 -10.49
C ALA A 113 -3.90 -10.28 -10.34
N LEU A 114 -2.74 -9.72 -10.69
CA LEU A 114 -2.50 -8.27 -10.64
C LEU A 114 -3.41 -7.50 -11.61
N ASN A 115 -3.65 -8.03 -12.81
CA ASN A 115 -4.55 -7.41 -13.78
C ASN A 115 -6.00 -7.42 -13.31
N LYS A 116 -6.46 -8.50 -12.66
CA LYS A 116 -7.80 -8.54 -12.04
C LYS A 116 -7.89 -7.60 -10.85
N LEU A 117 -6.89 -7.59 -9.99
CA LEU A 117 -6.82 -6.70 -8.83
C LEU A 117 -6.90 -5.24 -9.26
N ARG A 118 -6.18 -4.86 -10.33
CA ARG A 118 -6.29 -3.55 -10.96
C ARG A 118 -7.74 -3.24 -11.38
N ALA A 119 -8.36 -4.13 -12.14
CA ALA A 119 -9.73 -3.92 -12.62
C ALA A 119 -10.73 -3.76 -11.46
N TYR A 120 -10.59 -4.54 -10.39
CA TYR A 120 -11.45 -4.41 -9.22
C TYR A 120 -11.23 -3.10 -8.46
N ILE A 121 -9.98 -2.65 -8.31
CA ILE A 121 -9.68 -1.36 -7.68
C ILE A 121 -10.25 -0.19 -8.51
N GLU A 122 -10.17 -0.28 -9.83
CA GLU A 122 -10.77 0.71 -10.74
C GLU A 122 -12.31 0.73 -10.62
N ILE A 123 -12.96 -0.43 -10.56
CA ILE A 123 -14.42 -0.55 -10.33
C ILE A 123 -14.82 0.07 -8.98
N LEU A 124 -13.97 -0.06 -7.96
CA LEU A 124 -14.17 0.53 -6.64
C LEU A 124 -13.85 2.04 -6.58
N GLY A 125 -13.64 2.68 -7.74
CA GLY A 125 -13.50 4.12 -7.88
C GLY A 125 -12.08 4.64 -7.64
N PHE A 126 -11.07 3.77 -7.57
CA PHE A 126 -9.66 4.16 -7.44
C PHE A 126 -8.93 4.00 -8.78
N THR A 127 -8.88 5.11 -9.52
CA THR A 127 -8.10 5.22 -10.75
C THR A 127 -6.63 5.53 -10.45
N GLU A 128 -5.73 5.37 -11.43
CA GLU A 128 -4.32 5.77 -11.30
C GLU A 128 -4.17 7.24 -10.88
N GLN A 129 -5.00 8.12 -11.45
CA GLN A 129 -5.02 9.54 -11.12
C GLN A 129 -5.38 9.76 -9.65
N LYS A 130 -6.42 9.09 -9.15
CA LYS A 130 -6.83 9.20 -7.75
C LYS A 130 -5.77 8.63 -6.81
N VAL A 131 -5.10 7.55 -7.20
CA VAL A 131 -3.95 7.02 -6.44
C VAL A 131 -2.82 8.04 -6.40
N ILE A 132 -2.47 8.67 -7.53
CA ILE A 132 -1.47 9.74 -7.57
C ILE A 132 -1.88 10.86 -6.61
N GLU A 133 -3.10 11.38 -6.67
CA GLU A 133 -3.58 12.43 -5.76
C GLU A 133 -3.46 12.08 -4.28
N VAL A 134 -3.65 10.80 -3.91
CA VAL A 134 -3.46 10.33 -2.53
C VAL A 134 -1.98 10.30 -2.12
N PHE A 135 -1.10 10.03 -3.08
CA PHE A 135 0.34 9.89 -2.86
C PHE A 135 1.16 11.13 -3.28
N ASP A 136 0.56 12.18 -3.86
CA ASP A 136 1.23 13.42 -4.29
C ASP A 136 1.52 14.36 -3.09
N ASP A 137 1.11 13.97 -1.88
CA ASP A 137 1.66 14.56 -0.66
C ASP A 137 3.10 14.05 -0.49
N GLU A 138 4.06 14.78 -1.05
CA GLU A 138 5.49 14.43 -1.14
C GLU A 138 6.08 13.81 0.14
N PRO A 139 5.77 14.29 1.37
CA PRO A 139 6.25 13.66 2.60
C PRO A 139 5.64 12.26 2.86
N LEU A 140 4.38 12.06 2.46
CA LEU A 140 3.69 10.77 2.53
C LEU A 140 4.26 9.79 1.51
N PHE A 141 4.60 10.25 0.30
CA PHE A 141 5.25 9.44 -0.70
C PHE A 141 6.61 8.97 -0.25
N ILE A 142 7.43 9.87 0.31
CA ILE A 142 8.77 9.55 0.81
C ILE A 142 8.67 8.53 1.96
N ASP A 143 7.84 8.76 2.99
CA ASP A 143 7.68 7.81 4.11
C ASP A 143 7.12 6.46 3.63
N CYS A 144 6.22 6.46 2.64
CA CYS A 144 5.67 5.24 2.08
C CYS A 144 6.68 4.51 1.18
N ALA A 145 7.46 5.24 0.38
CA ALA A 145 8.52 4.69 -0.46
C ALA A 145 9.70 4.16 0.38
N GLU A 146 10.06 4.84 1.46
CA GLU A 146 11.04 4.40 2.45
C GLU A 146 10.56 3.11 3.14
N LYS A 147 9.32 3.06 3.64
CA LYS A 147 8.76 1.83 4.22
C LYS A 147 8.63 0.69 3.23
N VAL A 148 8.30 0.98 1.97
CA VAL A 148 8.30 -0.01 0.89
C VAL A 148 9.72 -0.48 0.60
N ALA A 149 10.70 0.43 0.53
CA ALA A 149 12.10 0.12 0.33
C ALA A 149 12.69 -0.69 1.49
N GLU A 150 12.31 -0.38 2.74
CA GLU A 150 12.67 -1.14 3.95
C GLU A 150 12.05 -2.55 3.93
N ALA A 151 10.75 -2.68 3.62
CA ALA A 151 10.09 -3.98 3.48
C ALA A 151 10.74 -4.82 2.37
N TYR A 152 11.13 -4.19 1.26
CA TYR A 152 11.90 -4.81 0.20
C TYR A 152 13.32 -5.19 0.62
N ALA A 153 14.02 -4.32 1.37
CA ALA A 153 15.37 -4.54 1.86
C ALA A 153 15.40 -5.69 2.89
N LEU A 154 14.41 -5.77 3.77
CA LEU A 154 14.22 -6.88 4.71
C LEU A 154 13.99 -8.21 3.97
N SER A 155 13.22 -8.20 2.89
CA SER A 155 13.04 -9.39 2.02
C SER A 155 14.34 -9.80 1.29
N ARG A 156 15.28 -8.86 1.13
CA ARG A 156 16.58 -9.07 0.47
C ARG A 156 17.67 -9.49 1.45
N ASN A 157 17.67 -8.99 2.69
CA ASN A 157 18.66 -9.33 3.72
C ASN A 157 18.50 -10.76 4.26
N PHE A 158 17.34 -11.39 4.07
CA PHE A 158 17.20 -12.84 4.19
C PHE A 158 18.04 -13.64 3.17
N LYS A 159 18.57 -13.00 2.12
CA LYS A 159 19.47 -13.64 1.15
C LYS A 159 20.95 -13.60 1.55
N SER A 160 21.36 -12.80 2.53
CA SER A 160 22.78 -12.67 2.90
C SER A 160 23.18 -13.38 4.20
N GLY A 161 22.22 -13.86 4.99
CA GLY A 161 22.49 -14.58 6.26
C GLY A 161 22.47 -16.11 6.19
N GLY A 162 22.37 -16.71 4.99
CA GLY A 162 22.20 -18.15 4.80
C GLY A 162 23.32 -18.83 4.01
N SER A 163 24.54 -18.30 4.08
CA SER A 163 25.73 -18.91 3.48
C SER A 163 26.89 -18.70 4.45
N GLY A 164 27.25 -19.76 5.19
CA GLY A 164 28.44 -19.81 6.04
C GLY A 164 28.12 -20.27 7.46
N ASN A 165 28.04 -21.58 7.70
CA ASN A 165 29.21 -22.38 8.04
C ASN A 165 28.77 -23.84 8.27
N GLU A 166 29.55 -24.73 7.65
CA GLU A 166 29.93 -26.10 8.08
C GLU A 166 28.83 -27.11 8.46
#